data_AF-X0SLK1-F1
#
_entry.id   AF-X0SLK1-F1
#
_cell.length_a   1.000
_cell.length_b   1.000
_cell.length_c   1.000
_cell.angle_alpha   90.00
_cell.angle_beta   90.00
_cell.angle_gamma   90.00
#
_symmetry.space_group_name_H-M   'P 1'
#
loop_
_entity.id
_entity.type
_entity.pdbx_description
1 polymer ?
#
loop_
_entity_poly.entity_id
_entity_poly.type
_entity_poly.pdbx_seq_one_letter_code
_entity_poly.pdbx_strand_id
1 'polypeptide(L)'
;DQQGALVVKVLEGSPAENAGFKEGDVIRKFAGQPVKDVRGLLREVAKVGVGKAASVQIIRQKRALTLKVKVGERPESLEEFTRQSEAAWRGMEVREITSDLARRYRIREREGVLITHIEPESPASEAGLIPGDVLVSINRRRIKNMKDYESIIKQVQADALIRTSRGFVVLKGK
;
A
#
# COMPACT_ATOMS: atom_id res chain seq x y z
N ASP A 1 5.82 -14.98 17.80
CA ASP A 1 5.08 -15.34 16.57
C ASP A 1 4.37 -14.17 15.92
N GLN A 2 5.01 -13.57 14.90
CA GLN A 2 4.53 -12.41 14.13
C GLN A 2 3.64 -12.77 12.92
N GLN A 3 3.18 -14.01 12.79
CA GLN A 3 2.40 -14.45 11.61
C GLN A 3 0.95 -13.96 11.68
N GLY A 4 0.45 -13.38 10.59
CA GLY A 4 -0.94 -12.94 10.46
C GLY A 4 -1.07 -11.55 9.82
N ALA A 5 -2.31 -11.09 9.69
CA ALA A 5 -2.60 -9.74 9.22
C ALA A 5 -3.17 -8.91 10.39
N LEU A 6 -2.51 -7.80 10.72
CA LEU A 6 -2.96 -6.86 11.74
C LEU A 6 -4.05 -5.94 11.18
N VAL A 7 -5.18 -5.87 11.88
CA VAL A 7 -6.25 -4.92 11.60
C VAL A 7 -5.90 -3.59 12.23
N VAL A 8 -5.44 -2.64 11.41
CA VAL A 8 -5.09 -1.29 11.87
C VAL A 8 -6.30 -0.38 11.92
N LYS A 9 -7.25 -0.56 11.00
CA LYS A 9 -8.47 0.24 10.89
C LYS A 9 -9.62 -0.62 10.39
N VAL A 10 -10.80 -0.39 10.94
CA VAL A 10 -12.07 -0.94 10.45
C VAL A 10 -12.89 0.21 9.88
N LEU A 11 -13.45 0.02 8.69
CA LEU A 11 -14.23 1.06 8.02
C LEU A 11 -15.70 0.96 8.41
N GLU A 12 -16.31 2.11 8.64
CA GLU A 12 -17.74 2.22 8.93
C GLU A 12 -18.58 1.69 7.76
N GLY A 13 -19.61 0.91 8.07
CA GLY A 13 -20.49 0.24 7.10
C GLY A 13 -19.84 -0.95 6.37
N SER A 14 -18.58 -1.27 6.65
CA SER A 14 -17.87 -2.36 5.97
C SER A 14 -18.32 -3.75 6.44
N PRO A 15 -18.12 -4.81 5.63
CA PRO A 15 -18.39 -6.17 6.09
C PRO A 15 -17.57 -6.58 7.32
N ALA A 16 -16.38 -6.00 7.49
CA ALA A 16 -15.54 -6.24 8.66
C ALA A 16 -16.16 -5.60 9.93
N GLU A 17 -16.70 -4.40 9.85
CA GLU A 17 -17.40 -3.79 10.98
C GLU A 17 -18.64 -4.61 11.36
N ASN A 18 -19.46 -4.97 10.37
CA ASN A 18 -20.67 -5.76 10.56
C ASN A 18 -20.39 -7.15 11.15
N ALA A 19 -19.21 -7.70 10.88
CA ALA A 19 -18.75 -8.98 11.45
C ALA A 19 -18.07 -8.82 12.83
N GLY A 20 -17.96 -7.59 13.35
CA GLY A 20 -17.45 -7.30 14.68
C GLY A 20 -15.93 -7.30 14.80
N PHE A 21 -15.20 -7.06 13.70
CA PHE A 21 -13.76 -6.82 13.75
C PHE A 21 -13.46 -5.51 14.46
N LYS A 22 -12.29 -5.44 15.10
CA LYS A 22 -11.82 -4.27 15.83
C LYS A 22 -10.36 -3.99 15.49
N GLU A 23 -9.98 -2.73 15.65
CA GLU A 23 -8.57 -2.33 15.59
C GLU A 23 -7.75 -3.11 16.63
N GLY A 24 -6.57 -3.58 16.22
CA GLY A 24 -5.72 -4.45 17.03
C GLY A 24 -6.01 -5.95 16.91
N ASP A 25 -7.02 -6.36 16.14
CA ASP A 25 -7.22 -7.79 15.82
C ASP A 25 -6.09 -8.30 14.93
N VAL A 26 -5.63 -9.52 15.18
CA VAL A 26 -4.65 -10.21 14.32
C VAL A 26 -5.30 -11.42 13.66
N ILE A 27 -5.47 -11.36 12.34
CA ILE A 27 -6.07 -12.44 11.55
C ILE A 27 -5.03 -13.57 11.36
N ARG A 28 -5.36 -14.76 11.85
CA ARG A 28 -4.51 -15.96 11.80
C ARG A 28 -4.97 -16.98 10.76
N LYS A 29 -6.29 -17.13 10.57
CA LYS A 29 -6.85 -17.99 9.52
C LYS A 29 -8.04 -17.34 8.85
N PHE A 30 -8.21 -17.60 7.56
CA PHE A 30 -9.35 -17.17 6.76
C PHE A 30 -9.88 -18.35 5.95
N ALA A 31 -11.18 -18.64 6.05
CA ALA A 31 -11.82 -19.80 5.42
C ALA A 31 -11.08 -21.13 5.70
N GLY A 32 -10.55 -21.29 6.91
CA GLY A 32 -9.77 -22.46 7.33
C GLY A 32 -8.29 -22.44 6.91
N GLN A 33 -7.89 -21.54 6.01
CA GLN A 33 -6.53 -21.43 5.52
C GLN A 33 -5.67 -20.52 6.41
N PRO A 34 -4.40 -20.88 6.67
CA PRO A 34 -3.50 -20.05 7.46
C PRO A 34 -3.12 -18.76 6.73
N VAL A 35 -3.15 -17.66 7.47
CA VAL A 35 -2.74 -16.33 6.99
C VAL A 35 -1.41 -15.99 7.61
N LYS A 36 -0.38 -15.81 6.77
CA LYS A 36 0.97 -15.42 7.21
C LYS A 36 1.17 -13.91 7.18
N ASP A 37 0.56 -13.24 6.21
CA ASP A 37 0.70 -11.82 5.90
C ASP A 37 -0.56 -11.26 5.22
N VAL A 38 -0.58 -9.94 4.97
CA VAL A 38 -1.68 -9.24 4.31
C VAL A 38 -1.93 -9.78 2.90
N ARG A 39 -0.87 -10.04 2.12
CA ARG A 39 -0.98 -10.59 0.76
C ARG A 39 -1.65 -11.97 0.76
N GLY A 40 -1.31 -12.82 1.72
CA GLY A 40 -1.94 -14.12 1.93
C GLY A 40 -3.42 -13.97 2.24
N LEU A 41 -3.79 -13.07 3.15
CA LEU A 41 -5.20 -12.79 3.44
C LEU A 41 -5.97 -12.38 2.18
N LEU A 42 -5.45 -11.44 1.40
CA LEU A 42 -6.10 -10.95 0.17
C LEU A 42 -6.31 -12.07 -0.85
N ARG A 43 -5.33 -12.97 -1.02
CA ARG A 43 -5.47 -14.14 -1.89
C ARG A 43 -6.59 -15.07 -1.41
N GLU A 44 -6.68 -15.34 -0.11
CA GLU A 44 -7.72 -16.23 0.42
C GLU A 44 -9.11 -15.59 0.34
N VAL A 45 -9.23 -14.29 0.56
CA VAL A 45 -10.48 -13.53 0.39
C VAL A 45 -10.97 -13.61 -1.06
N ALA A 46 -10.05 -13.43 -2.04
CA ALA A 46 -10.38 -13.48 -3.46
C ALA A 46 -10.93 -14.84 -3.90
N LYS A 47 -10.47 -15.95 -3.30
CA LYS A 47 -10.94 -17.32 -3.62
C LYS A 47 -12.39 -17.59 -3.21
N VAL A 48 -12.85 -16.98 -2.11
CA VAL A 48 -14.21 -17.21 -1.60
C VAL A 48 -15.25 -16.59 -2.53
N GLY A 49 -14.94 -15.40 -3.06
CA GLY A 49 -15.83 -14.64 -3.93
C GLY A 49 -16.85 -13.80 -3.16
N VAL A 50 -17.31 -12.73 -3.81
CA VAL A 50 -18.27 -11.76 -3.28
C VAL A 50 -19.59 -12.45 -2.91
N GLY A 51 -20.21 -11.98 -1.83
CA GLY A 51 -21.52 -12.42 -1.35
C GLY A 51 -21.48 -13.67 -0.47
N LYS A 52 -20.38 -14.43 -0.46
CA LYS A 52 -20.26 -15.64 0.36
C LYS A 52 -19.75 -15.33 1.76
N ALA A 53 -20.12 -16.18 2.72
CA ALA A 53 -19.63 -16.09 4.09
C ALA A 53 -18.33 -16.89 4.28
N ALA A 54 -17.38 -16.33 5.03
CA ALA A 54 -16.14 -16.98 5.42
C ALA A 54 -15.97 -16.93 6.95
N SER A 55 -15.36 -17.99 7.50
CA SER A 55 -14.96 -18.02 8.91
C SER A 55 -13.53 -17.50 9.05
N VAL A 56 -13.30 -16.61 10.01
CA VAL A 56 -12.02 -15.95 10.24
C VAL A 56 -11.60 -16.16 11.67
N GLN A 57 -10.42 -16.76 11.87
CA GLN A 57 -9.82 -16.87 13.20
C GLN A 57 -8.93 -15.68 13.44
N ILE A 58 -9.21 -14.95 14.52
CA ILE A 58 -8.45 -13.77 14.96
C ILE A 58 -7.88 -13.99 16.35
N ILE A 59 -6.86 -13.21 16.69
CA ILE A 59 -6.41 -12.99 18.06
C ILE A 59 -6.80 -11.57 18.46
N ARG A 60 -7.55 -11.45 19.56
CA ARG A 60 -7.91 -10.18 20.19
C ARG A 60 -7.51 -10.24 21.64
N GLN A 61 -6.69 -9.29 22.11
CA GLN A 61 -6.21 -9.27 23.50
C GLN A 61 -5.62 -10.62 23.96
N LYS A 62 -4.81 -11.25 23.10
CA LYS A 62 -4.20 -12.58 23.30
C LYS A 62 -5.18 -13.77 23.36
N ARG A 63 -6.48 -13.56 23.08
CA ARG A 63 -7.48 -14.63 23.01
C ARG A 63 -7.84 -14.94 21.57
N ALA A 64 -7.97 -16.22 21.25
CA ALA A 64 -8.44 -16.67 19.94
C ALA A 64 -9.96 -16.53 19.85
N LEU A 65 -10.44 -15.87 18.79
CA LEU A 65 -11.86 -15.73 18.47
C LEU A 65 -12.10 -16.18 17.03
N THR A 66 -13.31 -16.66 16.75
CA THR A 66 -13.74 -16.94 15.38
C THR A 66 -14.90 -16.03 15.04
N LEU A 67 -14.74 -15.23 13.99
CA LEU A 67 -15.76 -14.35 13.44
C LEU A 67 -16.24 -14.89 12.11
N LYS A 68 -17.50 -14.62 11.77
CA LYS A 68 -18.08 -14.97 10.48
C LYS A 68 -18.33 -13.69 9.71
N VAL A 69 -17.72 -13.56 8.53
CA VAL A 69 -17.79 -12.35 7.70
C VAL A 69 -18.37 -12.68 6.34
N LYS A 70 -19.27 -11.82 5.84
CA LYS A 70 -19.70 -11.88 4.44
C LYS A 70 -18.69 -11.13 3.60
N VAL A 71 -18.13 -11.77 2.58
CA VAL A 71 -17.22 -11.09 1.65
C VAL A 71 -18.04 -10.10 0.83
N GLY A 72 -17.75 -8.81 0.96
CA GLY A 72 -18.40 -7.75 0.19
C GLY A 72 -17.58 -7.36 -1.03
N GLU A 73 -18.20 -6.57 -1.91
CA GLU A 73 -17.48 -5.90 -2.98
C GLU A 73 -16.52 -4.86 -2.39
N ARG A 74 -15.36 -4.73 -3.02
CA ARG A 74 -14.40 -3.70 -2.66
C ARG A 74 -14.94 -2.36 -3.17
N PRO A 75 -15.12 -1.34 -2.31
CA PRO A 75 -15.49 0.00 -2.78
C PRO A 75 -14.42 0.53 -3.75
N GLU A 76 -14.81 1.23 -4.81
CA GLU A 76 -13.86 1.86 -5.76
C GLU A 76 -12.88 2.82 -5.05
N SER A 77 -13.35 3.54 -4.02
CA SER A 77 -12.49 4.38 -3.17
C SER A 77 -11.43 3.60 -2.38
N LEU A 78 -11.68 2.31 -2.13
CA LEU A 78 -10.71 1.40 -1.52
C LEU A 78 -9.71 0.87 -2.56
N GLU A 79 -10.11 0.74 -3.83
CA GLU A 79 -9.17 0.43 -4.92
C GLU A 79 -8.12 1.52 -5.07
N GLU A 80 -8.47 2.80 -4.93
CA GLU A 80 -7.48 3.89 -4.89
C GLU A 80 -6.50 3.74 -3.71
N PHE A 81 -7.00 3.37 -2.53
CA PHE A 81 -6.19 3.17 -1.34
C PHE A 81 -5.23 1.95 -1.46
N THR A 82 -5.68 0.85 -2.08
CA THR A 82 -4.86 -0.36 -2.26
C THR A 82 -4.00 -0.36 -3.53
N ARG A 83 -4.44 0.23 -4.65
CA ARG A 83 -3.61 0.38 -5.86
C ARG A 83 -2.48 1.40 -5.65
N GLN A 84 -2.68 2.42 -4.81
CA GLN A 84 -1.57 3.29 -4.36
C GLN A 84 -0.51 2.54 -3.52
N SER A 85 -0.84 1.36 -2.97
CA SER A 85 0.06 0.57 -2.11
C SER A 85 0.72 -0.62 -2.83
N GLU A 86 0.19 -1.11 -3.95
CA GLU A 86 0.63 -2.39 -4.55
C GLU A 86 1.79 -2.34 -5.57
N ALA A 87 2.42 -1.19 -5.81
CA ALA A 87 3.65 -1.14 -6.59
C ALA A 87 4.70 -0.22 -5.97
N ALA A 88 5.31 -0.65 -4.86
CA ALA A 88 6.58 -0.08 -4.41
C ALA A 88 7.66 -0.33 -5.48
N TRP A 89 7.82 0.61 -6.42
CA TRP A 89 8.80 0.50 -7.48
C TRP A 89 10.18 0.65 -6.85
N ARG A 90 10.94 -0.46 -6.78
CA ARG A 90 12.28 -0.52 -6.19
C ARG A 90 12.32 -0.03 -4.73
N GLY A 91 11.27 -0.36 -3.98
CA GLY A 91 11.12 -0.01 -2.56
C GLY A 91 10.57 1.40 -2.30
N MET A 92 10.05 2.08 -3.33
CA MET A 92 9.46 3.42 -3.21
C MET A 92 7.95 3.38 -3.33
N GLU A 93 7.24 3.78 -2.27
CA GLU A 93 5.80 4.04 -2.33
C GLU A 93 5.55 5.53 -2.58
N VAL A 94 4.68 5.81 -3.54
CA VAL A 94 4.34 7.17 -3.94
C VAL A 94 2.85 7.42 -3.92
N ARG A 95 2.45 8.67 -3.69
CA ARG A 95 1.06 9.12 -3.73
C ARG A 95 0.92 10.39 -4.54
N GLU A 96 -0.30 10.62 -4.99
CA GLU A 96 -0.64 11.88 -5.64
C GLU A 96 -0.53 13.05 -4.66
N ILE A 97 -0.06 14.18 -5.15
CA ILE A 97 0.09 15.39 -4.35
C ILE A 97 -1.30 16.01 -4.18
N THR A 98 -1.89 15.82 -3.00
CA THR A 98 -3.12 16.51 -2.61
C THR A 98 -2.81 17.78 -1.84
N SER A 99 -3.75 18.72 -1.78
CA SER A 99 -3.59 19.97 -1.03
C SER A 99 -3.24 19.75 0.45
N ASP A 100 -3.73 18.66 1.04
CA ASP A 100 -3.43 18.30 2.42
C ASP A 100 -1.99 17.84 2.60
N LEU A 101 -1.56 16.89 1.77
CA LEU A 101 -0.19 16.38 1.77
C LEU A 101 0.82 17.49 1.44
N ALA A 102 0.49 18.36 0.48
CA ALA A 102 1.34 19.49 0.12
C ALA A 102 1.60 20.44 1.29
N ARG A 103 0.57 20.76 2.09
CA ARG A 103 0.72 21.57 3.31
C ARG A 103 1.57 20.85 4.36
N ARG A 104 1.26 19.57 4.63
CA ARG A 104 1.93 18.78 5.67
C ARG A 104 3.43 18.62 5.40
N TYR A 105 3.81 18.37 4.15
CA TYR A 105 5.19 18.16 3.73
C TYR A 105 5.86 19.43 3.19
N ARG A 106 5.18 20.58 3.22
CA ARG A 106 5.66 21.88 2.70
C ARG A 106 6.15 21.80 1.25
N ILE A 107 5.44 21.02 0.44
CA ILE A 107 5.72 20.79 -0.97
C ILE A 107 5.43 22.07 -1.76
N ARG A 108 6.36 22.48 -2.62
CA ARG A 108 6.21 23.66 -3.49
C ARG A 108 5.89 23.27 -4.93
N GLU A 109 6.22 22.05 -5.29
CA GLU A 109 5.98 21.43 -6.59
C GLU A 109 4.48 21.25 -6.81
N ARG A 110 3.99 21.74 -7.94
CA ARG A 110 2.60 21.55 -8.38
C ARG A 110 2.38 20.25 -9.17
N GLU A 111 3.48 19.59 -9.52
CA GLU A 111 3.54 18.44 -10.41
C GLU A 111 4.52 17.43 -9.85
N GLY A 112 4.20 16.15 -10.02
CA GLY A 112 5.00 15.04 -9.53
C GLY A 112 4.17 14.08 -8.68
N VAL A 113 4.87 13.16 -8.02
CA VAL A 113 4.29 12.25 -7.03
C VAL A 113 5.10 12.34 -5.74
N LEU A 114 4.42 12.33 -4.60
CA LEU A 114 5.03 12.41 -3.28
C LEU A 114 5.48 11.02 -2.83
N ILE A 115 6.73 10.88 -2.42
CA ILE A 115 7.23 9.68 -1.76
C ILE A 115 6.69 9.66 -0.33
N THR A 116 5.90 8.65 0.02
CA THR A 116 5.29 8.51 1.35
C THR A 116 5.96 7.45 2.21
N HIS A 117 6.59 6.47 1.58
CA HIS A 117 7.33 5.43 2.28
C HIS A 117 8.49 4.93 1.43
N ILE A 118 9.58 4.58 2.10
CA ILE A 118 10.75 3.93 1.52
C ILE A 118 10.97 2.64 2.31
N GLU A 119 11.00 1.51 1.62
CA GLU A 119 11.30 0.21 2.21
C GLU A 119 12.78 0.19 2.64
N PRO A 120 13.09 -0.18 3.89
CA PRO A 120 14.48 -0.32 4.35
C PRO A 120 15.26 -1.29 3.47
N GLU A 121 16.58 -1.04 3.30
CA GLU A 121 17.48 -1.90 2.50
C GLU A 121 17.08 -2.05 1.01
N SER A 122 16.14 -1.23 0.53
CA SER A 122 15.77 -1.20 -0.88
C SER A 122 16.72 -0.32 -1.71
N PRO A 123 16.74 -0.45 -3.05
CA PRO A 123 17.47 0.46 -3.92
C PRO A 123 17.12 1.93 -3.69
N ALA A 124 15.86 2.23 -3.34
CA ALA A 124 15.43 3.59 -3.03
C ALA A 124 16.04 4.10 -1.72
N SER A 125 16.14 3.23 -0.69
CA SER A 125 16.82 3.55 0.56
C SER A 125 18.32 3.77 0.34
N GLU A 126 18.97 2.90 -0.43
CA GLU A 126 20.40 3.01 -0.75
C GLU A 126 20.72 4.28 -1.57
N ALA A 127 19.79 4.69 -2.45
CA ALA A 127 19.89 5.92 -3.22
C ALA A 127 19.67 7.20 -2.38
N GLY A 128 19.38 7.08 -1.08
CA GLY A 128 19.17 8.20 -0.17
C GLY A 128 17.84 8.94 -0.36
N LEU A 129 16.85 8.28 -0.98
CA LEU A 129 15.49 8.79 -1.06
C LEU A 129 14.83 8.70 0.32
N ILE A 130 14.00 9.69 0.64
CA ILE A 130 13.31 9.75 1.93
C ILE A 130 11.83 10.10 1.74
N PRO A 131 10.95 9.71 2.67
CA PRO A 131 9.59 10.21 2.71
C PRO A 131 9.54 11.74 2.76
N GLY A 132 8.66 12.34 1.98
CA GLY A 132 8.56 13.79 1.80
C GLY A 132 9.21 14.31 0.52
N ASP A 133 10.06 13.51 -0.13
CA ASP A 133 10.57 13.85 -1.46
C ASP A 133 9.47 13.87 -2.51
N VAL A 134 9.53 14.85 -3.40
CA VAL A 134 8.65 14.87 -4.58
C VAL A 134 9.42 14.37 -5.79
N LEU A 135 8.95 13.29 -6.39
CA LEU A 135 9.49 12.73 -7.61
C LEU A 135 8.96 13.51 -8.82
N VAL A 136 9.86 14.19 -9.54
CA VAL A 136 9.49 15.10 -10.64
C VAL A 136 9.81 14.54 -12.03
N SER A 137 10.83 13.70 -12.14
CA SER A 137 11.12 13.00 -13.40
C SER A 137 11.96 11.75 -13.21
N ILE A 138 11.78 10.77 -14.10
CA ILE A 138 12.64 9.58 -14.23
C ILE A 138 13.21 9.56 -15.66
N ASN A 139 14.53 9.38 -15.80
CA ASN A 139 15.22 9.33 -17.11
C ASN A 139 14.84 10.50 -18.03
N ARG A 140 14.84 11.72 -17.47
CA ARG A 140 14.44 12.98 -18.14
C ARG A 140 12.97 13.05 -18.58
N ARG A 141 12.16 12.05 -18.28
CA ARG A 141 10.70 12.06 -18.54
C ARG A 141 9.99 12.65 -17.34
N ARG A 142 9.28 13.76 -17.57
CA ARG A 142 8.54 14.50 -16.54
C ARG A 142 7.36 13.66 -16.03
N ILE A 143 7.15 13.70 -14.72
CA ILE A 143 6.01 13.11 -14.04
C ILE A 143 5.12 14.27 -13.62
N LYS A 144 3.92 14.39 -14.21
CA LYS A 144 2.96 15.43 -13.77
C LYS A 144 2.01 14.91 -12.71
N ASN A 145 1.64 13.63 -12.80
CA ASN A 145 0.65 12.97 -11.96
C ASN A 145 0.95 11.47 -11.85
N MET A 146 0.09 10.74 -11.13
CA MET A 146 0.24 9.30 -10.92
C MET A 146 0.22 8.49 -12.23
N LYS A 147 -0.60 8.89 -13.21
CA LYS A 147 -0.70 8.21 -14.51
C LYS A 147 0.62 8.26 -15.29
N ASP A 148 1.29 9.40 -15.28
CA ASP A 148 2.63 9.54 -15.88
C ASP A 148 3.64 8.64 -15.18
N TYR A 149 3.65 8.67 -13.84
CA TYR A 149 4.55 7.84 -13.04
C TYR A 149 4.40 6.35 -13.37
N GLU A 150 3.17 5.81 -13.33
CA GLU A 150 2.89 4.41 -13.64
C GLU A 150 3.31 4.01 -15.06
N SER A 151 3.08 4.90 -16.04
CA SER A 151 3.49 4.69 -17.42
C SER A 151 5.03 4.65 -17.57
N ILE A 152 5.73 5.49 -16.81
CA ILE A 152 7.19 5.56 -16.85
C ILE A 152 7.84 4.34 -16.21
N ILE A 153 7.45 3.97 -15.00
CA ILE A 153 8.11 2.87 -14.27
C ILE A 153 7.97 1.51 -14.99
N LYS A 154 6.89 1.30 -15.75
CA LYS A 154 6.68 0.08 -16.57
C LYS A 154 7.74 -0.09 -17.66
N GLN A 155 8.37 0.99 -18.08
CA GLN A 155 9.35 1.01 -19.17
C GLN A 155 10.80 1.07 -18.66
N VAL A 156 11.02 1.19 -17.36
CA VAL A 156 12.34 1.41 -16.76
C VAL A 156 12.80 0.17 -16.00
N GLN A 157 13.60 -0.66 -16.68
CA GLN A 157 14.16 -1.91 -16.14
C GLN A 157 15.58 -1.73 -15.59
N ALA A 158 16.43 -0.95 -16.28
CA ALA A 158 17.81 -0.66 -15.87
C ALA A 158 17.92 0.47 -14.84
N ASP A 159 19.14 0.86 -14.45
CA ASP A 159 19.40 2.03 -13.60
C ASP A 159 18.64 3.27 -14.10
N ALA A 160 18.09 4.03 -13.16
CA ALA A 160 17.21 5.15 -13.44
C ALA A 160 17.76 6.43 -12.82
N LEU A 161 17.94 7.47 -13.64
CA LEU A 161 18.23 8.81 -13.14
C LEU A 161 16.92 9.47 -12.71
N ILE A 162 16.83 9.76 -11.42
CA ILE A 162 15.66 10.35 -10.79
C ILE A 162 15.95 11.80 -10.45
N ARG A 163 15.00 12.69 -10.73
CA ARG A 163 14.96 14.06 -10.20
C ARG A 163 13.88 14.15 -9.13
N THR A 164 14.28 14.54 -7.93
CA THR A 164 13.38 14.88 -6.83
C THR A 164 13.35 16.40 -6.60
N SER A 165 12.51 16.86 -5.67
CA SER A 165 12.54 18.22 -5.12
C SER A 165 13.86 18.58 -4.45
N ARG A 166 14.64 17.58 -3.96
CA ARG A 166 15.95 17.79 -3.33
C ARG A 166 17.13 17.76 -4.30
N GLY A 167 17.00 17.14 -5.48
CA GLY A 167 18.10 17.03 -6.43
C GLY A 167 18.00 15.82 -7.35
N PHE A 168 19.14 15.28 -7.77
CA PHE A 168 19.21 14.10 -8.62
C PHE A 168 19.78 12.91 -7.87
N VAL A 169 19.21 11.73 -8.09
CA VAL A 169 19.72 10.46 -7.55
C VAL A 169 19.69 9.39 -8.63
N VAL A 170 20.58 8.40 -8.53
CA VAL A 170 20.55 7.21 -9.40
C VAL A 170 19.92 6.08 -8.61
N LEU A 171 18.82 5.56 -9.12
CA LEU A 171 18.11 4.42 -8.55
C LEU A 171 18.52 3.14 -9.29
N LYS A 172 19.15 2.21 -8.58
CA LYS A 172 19.63 0.96 -9.18
C LYS A 172 18.50 0.10 -9.74
N GLY A 173 18.78 -0.56 -10.87
CA GLY A 173 17.92 -1.59 -11.46
C GLY A 173 17.78 -2.84 -10.61
N LYS A 174 16.91 -3.76 -11.03
CA LYS A 174 16.94 -5.14 -10.55
C LYS A 174 17.95 -5.95 -11.35
#